data_AF-A0ABD3JCM3-F1
#
_entry.id   AF-A0ABD3JCM3-F1
#
_cell.length_a   1.000
_cell.length_b   1.000
_cell.length_c   1.000
_cell.angle_alpha   90.00
_cell.angle_beta   90.00
_cell.angle_gamma   90.00
#
_symmetry.space_group_name_H-M   'P 1'
#
loop_
_entity.id
_entity.type
_entity.pdbx_description
1 polymer ?
#
loop_
_entity_poly.entity_id
_entity_poly.type
_entity_poly.pdbx_seq_one_letter_code
_entity_poly.pdbx_strand_id
1 'polypeptide(L)'
;MAANCSLGLSTATAALGTAKKPAAVLYHYPCPDGAFAALAAHVYFSAASLPALFFPNTVYAPLAPHQLPLRDIGDLYLLDFVGPSGFVREISPHVSRVVILDHHKTALEMLSGDGCNVGDNVVKILDMERSGATIAYDYFKEKLVGNDKVGEFERMRRLFEYIEDGDLWRWRLPNSKAFSSGLKDSNIEFDVRLNPSLFQQLLSLDLEAVINQGMLSLSQKQKLIDDVLDQSYEISMGNGAFGHCLVWCT
;
A
#
# COMPACT_ATOMS: atom_id res chain seq x y z
N MET A 1 -2.57 75.80 -19.90
CA MET A 1 -2.05 74.68 -20.71
C MET A 1 -1.64 73.58 -19.74
N ALA A 2 -2.53 72.61 -19.52
CA ALA A 2 -2.26 71.46 -18.66
C ALA A 2 -1.94 70.26 -19.57
N ALA A 3 -0.74 69.71 -19.45
CA ALA A 3 -0.31 68.54 -20.21
C ALA A 3 -0.67 67.27 -19.43
N ASN A 4 -1.59 66.49 -19.99
CA ASN A 4 -2.00 65.17 -19.51
C ASN A 4 -0.84 64.17 -19.64
N CYS A 5 -0.48 63.53 -18.52
CA CYS A 5 0.39 62.37 -18.47
C CYS A 5 -0.48 61.11 -18.42
N SER A 6 -0.66 60.43 -19.55
CA SER A 6 -1.40 59.17 -19.63
C SER A 6 -0.44 57.99 -19.40
N LEU A 7 -0.39 57.49 -18.16
CA LEU A 7 0.21 56.20 -17.85
C LEU A 7 -0.73 55.08 -18.33
N GLY A 8 -0.34 54.43 -19.44
CA GLY A 8 -0.99 53.22 -19.91
C GLY A 8 -0.75 52.08 -18.93
N LEU A 9 -1.81 51.69 -18.23
CA LEU A 9 -1.81 50.49 -17.39
C LEU A 9 -1.92 49.27 -18.32
N SER A 10 -0.78 48.69 -18.69
CA SER A 10 -0.73 47.40 -19.37
C SER A 10 -1.13 46.31 -18.36
N THR A 11 -2.40 45.92 -18.36
CA THR A 11 -2.87 44.74 -17.65
C THR A 11 -2.34 43.50 -18.36
N ALA A 12 -1.19 43.01 -17.91
CA ALA A 12 -0.76 41.65 -18.21
C ALA A 12 -1.68 40.69 -17.45
N THR A 13 -2.74 40.22 -18.10
CA THR A 13 -3.50 39.05 -17.67
C THR A 13 -2.59 37.84 -17.82
N ALA A 14 -1.83 37.53 -16.78
CA ALA A 14 -1.23 36.22 -16.62
C ALA A 14 -2.38 35.20 -16.63
N ALA A 15 -2.42 34.35 -17.65
CA ALA A 15 -3.28 33.19 -17.65
C ALA A 15 -2.90 32.35 -16.43
N LEU A 16 -3.73 32.41 -15.39
CA LEU A 16 -3.61 31.57 -14.21
C LEU A 16 -3.83 30.13 -14.69
N GLY A 17 -2.75 29.43 -15.04
CA GLY A 17 -2.81 28.01 -15.33
C GLY A 17 -3.52 27.33 -14.17
N THR A 18 -4.64 26.66 -14.43
CA THR A 18 -5.40 25.97 -13.40
C THR A 18 -4.45 25.02 -12.68
N ALA A 19 -4.17 25.28 -11.40
CA ALA A 19 -3.31 24.42 -10.60
C ALA A 19 -3.82 22.98 -10.71
N LYS A 20 -2.94 22.05 -11.08
CA LYS A 20 -3.31 20.65 -11.27
C LYS A 20 -3.79 20.09 -9.92
N LYS A 21 -5.02 19.58 -9.87
CA LYS A 21 -5.57 18.98 -8.65
C LYS A 21 -4.66 17.84 -8.16
N PRO A 22 -4.46 17.68 -6.84
CA PRO A 22 -3.71 16.56 -6.28
C PRO A 22 -4.32 15.22 -6.66
N ALA A 23 -3.49 14.18 -6.72
CA ALA A 23 -3.98 12.81 -6.70
C ALA A 23 -4.39 12.41 -5.27
N ALA A 24 -5.32 11.46 -5.15
CA ALA A 24 -5.56 10.74 -3.90
C ALA A 24 -5.08 9.29 -4.04
N VAL A 25 -4.34 8.81 -3.06
CA VAL A 25 -3.82 7.45 -2.95
C VAL A 25 -4.46 6.82 -1.73
N LEU A 26 -5.41 5.93 -1.95
CA LEU A 26 -5.96 5.10 -0.90
C LEU A 26 -5.21 3.77 -0.92
N TYR A 27 -4.91 3.24 0.25
CA TYR A 27 -4.17 1.99 0.37
C TYR A 27 -4.67 1.13 1.52
N HIS A 28 -4.53 -0.19 1.37
CA HIS A 28 -4.98 -1.14 2.38
C HIS A 28 -4.19 -1.01 3.70
N TYR A 29 -4.89 -1.00 4.83
CA TYR A 29 -4.32 -0.86 6.18
C TYR A 29 -5.01 -1.85 7.14
N PRO A 30 -4.29 -2.48 8.09
CA PRO A 30 -2.87 -2.29 8.48
C PRO A 30 -1.90 -3.30 7.87
N CYS A 31 -1.89 -3.45 6.54
CA CYS A 31 -1.05 -4.44 5.86
C CYS A 31 0.28 -3.83 5.36
N PRO A 32 1.43 -4.54 5.50
CA PRO A 32 2.67 -4.16 4.84
C PRO A 32 2.52 -4.04 3.31
N ASP A 33 1.71 -4.88 2.68
CA ASP A 33 1.55 -4.86 1.22
C ASP A 33 0.92 -3.54 0.74
N GLY A 34 -0.23 -3.16 1.28
CA GLY A 34 -0.82 -1.83 1.07
C GLY A 34 0.11 -0.66 1.43
N ALA A 35 0.87 -0.75 2.53
CA ALA A 35 1.81 0.31 2.92
C ALA A 35 2.97 0.48 1.90
N PHE A 36 3.52 -0.62 1.40
CA PHE A 36 4.56 -0.59 0.36
C PHE A 36 3.99 -0.20 -1.01
N ALA A 37 2.73 -0.55 -1.31
CA ALA A 37 2.04 -0.03 -2.49
C ALA A 37 1.92 1.51 -2.44
N ALA A 38 1.53 2.06 -1.29
CA ALA A 38 1.51 3.51 -1.05
C ALA A 38 2.92 4.13 -1.13
N LEU A 39 3.96 3.43 -0.68
CA LEU A 39 5.34 3.88 -0.81
C LEU A 39 5.76 4.04 -2.29
N ALA A 40 5.41 3.08 -3.15
CA ALA A 40 5.68 3.20 -4.59
C ALA A 40 5.02 4.46 -5.19
N ALA A 41 3.76 4.74 -4.81
CA ALA A 41 3.09 5.98 -5.20
C ALA A 41 3.82 7.22 -4.67
N HIS A 42 4.21 7.22 -3.39
CA HIS A 42 4.94 8.32 -2.75
C HIS A 42 6.23 8.67 -3.49
N VAL A 43 7.02 7.66 -3.85
CA VAL A 43 8.27 7.85 -4.59
C VAL A 43 8.00 8.45 -5.97
N TYR A 44 7.00 7.95 -6.70
CA TYR A 44 6.60 8.53 -7.99
C TYR A 44 6.14 9.99 -7.88
N PHE A 45 5.20 10.30 -7.00
CA PHE A 45 4.65 11.65 -6.85
C PHE A 45 5.72 12.64 -6.40
N SER A 46 6.62 12.23 -5.49
CA SER A 46 7.76 13.03 -5.05
C SER A 46 8.77 13.27 -6.19
N ALA A 47 9.09 12.22 -6.95
CA ALA A 47 10.01 12.31 -8.08
C ALA A 47 9.48 13.22 -9.19
N ALA A 48 8.18 13.14 -9.48
CA ALA A 48 7.50 13.95 -10.48
C ALA A 48 7.12 15.36 -9.99
N SER A 49 7.38 15.68 -8.72
CA SER A 49 6.96 16.95 -8.09
C SER A 49 5.46 17.22 -8.26
N LEU A 50 4.66 16.17 -8.13
CA LEU A 50 3.21 16.20 -8.23
C LEU A 50 2.58 16.06 -6.83
N PRO A 51 1.56 16.86 -6.49
CA PRO A 51 0.92 16.78 -5.19
C PRO A 51 0.06 15.51 -5.10
N ALA A 52 0.14 14.81 -3.96
CA ALA A 52 -0.67 13.63 -3.66
C ALA A 52 -1.10 13.61 -2.19
N LEU A 53 -2.33 13.15 -1.95
CA LEU A 53 -2.93 12.93 -0.63
C LEU A 53 -2.99 11.42 -0.36
N PHE A 54 -2.64 10.97 0.84
CA PHE A 54 -2.61 9.56 1.20
C PHE A 54 -3.66 9.24 2.26
N PHE A 55 -4.40 8.16 2.04
CA PHE A 55 -5.53 7.76 2.88
C PHE A 55 -5.44 6.26 3.21
N PRO A 56 -5.11 5.89 4.46
CA PRO A 56 -5.16 4.50 4.87
C PRO A 56 -6.62 4.05 4.97
N ASN A 57 -6.94 2.96 4.27
CA ASN A 57 -8.25 2.33 4.27
C ASN A 57 -8.24 1.10 5.18
N THR A 58 -8.93 1.20 6.32
CA THR A 58 -8.98 0.12 7.30
C THR A 58 -9.97 -0.98 6.91
N VAL A 59 -9.68 -2.23 7.26
CA VAL A 59 -10.59 -3.37 7.01
C VAL A 59 -11.88 -3.26 7.82
N TYR A 60 -11.80 -2.77 9.07
CA TYR A 60 -12.92 -2.75 10.01
C TYR A 60 -13.81 -1.49 9.90
N ALA A 61 -13.28 -0.43 9.33
CA ALA A 61 -13.98 0.82 9.04
C ALA A 61 -13.49 1.38 7.70
N PRO A 62 -13.93 0.79 6.57
CA PRO A 62 -13.51 1.22 5.25
C PRO A 62 -13.98 2.65 4.96
N LEU A 63 -13.21 3.38 4.15
CA LEU A 63 -13.52 4.74 3.76
C LEU A 63 -14.78 4.77 2.89
N ALA A 64 -15.72 5.63 3.27
CA ALA A 64 -16.89 5.97 2.48
C ALA A 64 -16.58 7.15 1.54
N PRO A 65 -17.22 7.24 0.36
CA PRO A 65 -16.99 8.32 -0.61
C PRO A 65 -17.11 9.74 -0.04
N HIS A 66 -18.04 9.96 0.90
CA HIS A 66 -18.24 11.26 1.55
C HIS A 66 -17.07 11.69 2.46
N GLN A 67 -16.15 10.79 2.80
CA GLN A 67 -14.93 11.08 3.57
C GLN A 67 -13.77 11.52 2.67
N LEU A 68 -13.94 11.43 1.35
CA LEU A 68 -12.92 11.77 0.37
C LEU A 68 -13.17 13.17 -0.20
N PRO A 69 -12.12 13.97 -0.46
CA PRO A 69 -12.24 15.28 -1.09
C PRO A 69 -12.43 15.15 -2.61
N LEU A 70 -13.45 14.41 -3.06
CA LEU A 70 -13.63 14.01 -4.46
C LEU A 70 -13.68 15.21 -5.43
N ARG A 71 -14.14 16.38 -4.97
CA ARG A 71 -14.20 17.60 -5.79
C ARG A 71 -12.84 18.27 -5.97
N ASP A 72 -11.89 18.01 -5.08
CA ASP A 72 -10.61 18.71 -5.00
C ASP A 72 -9.43 17.85 -5.50
N ILE A 73 -9.70 16.60 -5.89
CA ILE A 73 -8.70 15.68 -6.44
C ILE A 73 -8.86 15.48 -7.95
N GLY A 74 -7.76 15.10 -8.61
CA GLY A 74 -7.71 14.79 -10.04
C GLY A 74 -7.85 13.28 -10.28
N ASP A 75 -6.79 12.55 -9.97
CA ASP A 75 -6.75 11.08 -10.10
C ASP A 75 -6.92 10.41 -8.74
N LEU A 76 -7.55 9.24 -8.72
CA LEU A 76 -7.73 8.40 -7.54
C LEU A 76 -7.06 7.03 -7.76
N TYR A 77 -6.21 6.62 -6.82
CA TYR A 77 -5.52 5.34 -6.82
C TYR A 77 -6.04 4.49 -5.66
N LEU A 78 -6.50 3.27 -5.94
CA LEU A 78 -6.87 2.26 -4.96
C LEU A 78 -5.80 1.17 -5.01
N LEU A 79 -5.01 1.06 -3.94
CA LEU A 79 -3.82 0.21 -3.88
C LEU A 79 -4.02 -0.92 -2.86
N ASP A 80 -3.90 -2.17 -3.34
CA ASP A 80 -4.12 -3.38 -2.53
C ASP A 80 -5.58 -3.54 -2.02
N PHE A 81 -6.53 -2.87 -2.68
CA PHE A 81 -7.97 -3.05 -2.44
C PHE A 81 -8.82 -2.37 -3.53
N VAL A 82 -10.10 -2.75 -3.63
CA VAL A 82 -11.13 -2.10 -4.50
C VAL A 82 -12.21 -1.34 -3.71
N GLY A 83 -12.35 -1.59 -2.41
CA GLY A 83 -13.42 -1.08 -1.57
C GLY A 83 -14.69 -1.95 -1.61
N PRO A 84 -15.75 -1.60 -0.86
CA PRO A 84 -17.00 -2.37 -0.85
C PRO A 84 -17.75 -2.28 -2.20
N SER A 85 -18.71 -3.18 -2.42
CA SER A 85 -19.56 -3.16 -3.62
C SER A 85 -20.23 -1.80 -3.81
N GLY A 86 -20.14 -1.25 -5.03
CA GLY A 86 -20.65 0.07 -5.39
C GLY A 86 -19.68 1.23 -5.19
N PHE A 87 -18.62 1.07 -4.39
CA PHE A 87 -17.67 2.14 -4.08
C PHE A 87 -17.05 2.80 -5.32
N VAL A 88 -16.48 1.99 -6.22
CA VAL A 88 -15.87 2.48 -7.47
C VAL A 88 -16.88 3.19 -8.37
N ARG A 89 -18.13 2.68 -8.43
CA ARG A 89 -19.20 3.29 -9.22
C ARG A 89 -19.60 4.65 -8.67
N GLU A 90 -19.57 4.83 -7.35
CA GLU A 90 -19.92 6.09 -6.69
C GLU A 90 -18.82 7.15 -6.86
N ILE A 91 -17.55 6.78 -6.74
CA ILE A 91 -16.43 7.75 -6.79
C ILE A 91 -16.02 8.12 -8.22
N SER A 92 -16.12 7.19 -9.18
CA SER A 92 -15.59 7.38 -10.53
C SER A 92 -16.13 8.62 -11.28
N PRO A 93 -17.42 9.01 -11.18
CA PRO A 93 -17.93 10.20 -11.87
C PRO A 93 -17.36 11.53 -11.35
N HIS A 94 -16.70 11.53 -10.18
CA HIS A 94 -16.21 12.73 -9.52
C HIS A 94 -14.73 13.03 -9.78
N VAL A 95 -14.00 12.09 -10.38
CA VAL A 95 -12.55 12.18 -10.59
C VAL A 95 -12.19 11.96 -12.06
N SER A 96 -11.02 12.46 -12.48
CA SER A 96 -10.55 12.32 -13.85
C SER A 96 -10.22 10.87 -14.21
N ARG A 97 -9.64 10.12 -13.27
CA ARG A 97 -9.29 8.70 -13.46
C ARG A 97 -9.32 7.98 -12.11
N VAL A 98 -9.81 6.74 -12.12
CA VAL A 98 -9.62 5.78 -11.03
C VAL A 98 -8.64 4.72 -11.51
N VAL A 99 -7.63 4.40 -10.72
CA VAL A 99 -6.66 3.33 -11.00
C VAL A 99 -6.71 2.33 -9.85
N ILE A 100 -6.98 1.07 -10.17
CA ILE A 100 -7.09 -0.02 -9.20
C ILE A 100 -5.91 -0.96 -9.44
N LEU A 101 -5.05 -1.10 -8.44
CA LEU A 101 -3.90 -2.01 -8.43
C LEU A 101 -4.14 -3.00 -7.30
N ASP A 102 -4.54 -4.22 -7.62
CA ASP A 102 -5.01 -5.18 -6.62
C ASP A 102 -4.69 -6.62 -7.02
N HIS A 103 -4.61 -7.49 -6.03
CA HIS A 103 -4.32 -8.92 -6.18
C HIS A 103 -5.33 -9.80 -5.41
N HIS A 104 -6.33 -9.21 -4.75
CA HIS A 104 -7.34 -9.96 -4.02
C HIS A 104 -8.33 -10.66 -4.94
N LYS A 105 -8.67 -11.91 -4.61
CA LYS A 105 -9.73 -12.68 -5.32
C LYS A 105 -11.07 -11.94 -5.33
N THR A 106 -11.42 -11.28 -4.23
CA THR A 106 -12.64 -10.48 -4.10
C THR A 106 -12.68 -9.34 -5.11
N ALA A 107 -11.55 -8.69 -5.39
CA ALA A 107 -11.46 -7.64 -6.40
C ALA A 107 -11.67 -8.19 -7.80
N LEU A 108 -11.08 -9.36 -8.11
CA LEU A 108 -11.29 -10.04 -9.38
C LEU A 108 -12.76 -10.39 -9.60
N GLU A 109 -13.43 -10.96 -8.59
CA GLU A 109 -14.85 -11.31 -8.65
C GLU A 109 -15.73 -10.06 -8.83
N MET A 110 -15.44 -8.97 -8.12
CA MET A 110 -16.19 -7.71 -8.22
C MET A 110 -16.02 -7.00 -9.56
N LEU A 111 -14.85 -7.14 -10.20
CA LEU A 111 -14.46 -6.30 -11.34
C LEU A 111 -14.39 -7.02 -12.69
N SER A 112 -14.54 -8.35 -12.72
CA SER A 112 -14.39 -9.17 -13.96
C SER A 112 -15.70 -9.73 -14.51
N GLY A 113 -16.85 -9.56 -13.83
CA GLY A 113 -18.16 -10.06 -14.29
C GLY A 113 -18.91 -9.09 -15.23
N ASP A 114 -19.84 -9.62 -16.04
CA ASP A 114 -20.67 -8.88 -17.01
C ASP A 114 -21.55 -7.76 -16.38
N GLY A 115 -21.69 -7.74 -15.05
CA GLY A 115 -22.36 -6.67 -14.28
C GLY A 115 -21.44 -5.52 -13.84
N CYS A 116 -20.14 -5.59 -14.15
CA CYS A 116 -19.15 -4.56 -13.83
C CYS A 116 -19.25 -3.38 -14.82
N ASN A 117 -20.39 -2.68 -14.82
CA ASN A 117 -20.47 -1.37 -15.44
C ASN A 117 -19.82 -0.35 -14.48
N VAL A 118 -18.50 -0.20 -14.62
CA VAL A 118 -17.71 0.91 -14.06
C VAL A 118 -17.41 1.90 -15.18
N GLY A 119 -17.26 3.18 -14.86
CA GLY A 119 -17.06 4.22 -15.87
C GLY A 119 -15.81 4.01 -16.73
N ASP A 120 -15.79 4.58 -17.92
CA ASP A 120 -14.67 4.49 -18.88
C ASP A 120 -13.35 5.06 -18.33
N ASN A 121 -13.41 5.84 -17.24
CA ASN A 121 -12.26 6.41 -16.55
C ASN A 121 -11.66 5.48 -15.48
N VAL A 122 -12.07 4.22 -15.41
CA VAL A 122 -11.55 3.23 -14.44
C VAL A 122 -10.55 2.29 -15.12
N VAL A 123 -9.30 2.37 -14.69
CA VAL A 123 -8.21 1.46 -15.09
C VAL A 123 -8.03 0.39 -14.01
N LYS A 124 -8.02 -0.87 -14.42
CA LYS A 124 -7.92 -2.03 -13.53
C LYS A 124 -6.69 -2.85 -13.88
N ILE A 125 -5.80 -3.05 -12.92
CA ILE A 125 -4.64 -3.94 -13.04
C ILE A 125 -4.76 -4.93 -11.90
N LEU A 126 -5.24 -6.13 -12.26
CA LEU A 126 -5.48 -7.22 -11.33
C LEU A 126 -4.50 -8.35 -11.65
N ASP A 127 -3.68 -8.74 -10.67
CA ASP A 127 -2.66 -9.76 -10.86
C ASP A 127 -2.55 -10.65 -9.63
N MET A 128 -3.02 -11.89 -9.77
CA MET A 128 -3.05 -12.87 -8.68
C MET A 128 -1.67 -13.48 -8.38
N GLU A 129 -0.67 -13.25 -9.23
CA GLU A 129 0.68 -13.81 -9.10
C GLU A 129 1.68 -12.83 -8.48
N ARG A 130 1.25 -11.60 -8.19
CA ARG A 130 2.01 -10.54 -7.56
C ARG A 130 1.24 -9.99 -6.35
N SER A 131 1.92 -9.29 -5.47
CA SER A 131 1.27 -8.57 -4.38
C SER A 131 0.88 -7.15 -4.82
N GLY A 132 -0.04 -6.49 -4.11
CA GLY A 132 -0.40 -5.10 -4.37
C GLY A 132 0.80 -4.15 -4.35
N ALA A 133 1.79 -4.40 -3.48
CA ALA A 133 3.04 -3.65 -3.44
C ALA A 133 3.83 -3.75 -4.75
N THR A 134 4.04 -4.96 -5.30
CA THR A 134 4.84 -5.14 -6.52
C THR A 134 4.09 -4.71 -7.79
N ILE A 135 2.76 -4.85 -7.81
CA ILE A 135 1.93 -4.27 -8.88
C ILE A 135 2.07 -2.74 -8.89
N ALA A 136 1.97 -2.09 -7.72
CA ALA A 136 2.16 -0.66 -7.59
C ALA A 136 3.58 -0.22 -7.94
N TYR A 137 4.59 -0.97 -7.51
CA TYR A 137 5.98 -0.73 -7.84
C TYR A 137 6.19 -0.62 -9.36
N ASP A 138 5.77 -1.63 -10.13
CA ASP A 138 5.95 -1.64 -11.58
C ASP A 138 5.15 -0.52 -12.24
N TYR A 139 3.88 -0.34 -11.84
CA TYR A 139 3.00 0.68 -12.41
C TYR A 139 3.55 2.11 -12.27
N PHE A 140 4.09 2.44 -11.09
CA PHE A 140 4.61 3.77 -10.80
C PHE A 140 6.03 3.97 -11.34
N LYS A 141 6.86 2.92 -11.34
CA LYS A 141 8.19 2.94 -11.96
C LYS A 141 8.09 3.20 -13.47
N GLU A 142 7.16 2.55 -14.18
CA GLU A 142 6.94 2.75 -15.62
C GLU A 142 6.59 4.21 -15.96
N LYS A 143 5.94 4.93 -15.04
CA LYS A 143 5.62 6.36 -15.22
C LYS A 143 6.81 7.29 -15.07
N LEU A 144 7.93 6.80 -14.55
CA LEU A 144 9.19 7.53 -14.45
C LEU A 144 10.19 7.16 -15.54
N VAL A 145 9.82 6.35 -16.52
CA VAL A 145 10.74 5.99 -17.62
C VAL A 145 11.20 7.27 -18.33
N GLY A 146 12.53 7.48 -18.36
CA GLY A 146 13.17 8.69 -18.87
C GLY A 146 13.43 9.78 -17.82
N ASN A 147 13.15 9.51 -16.54
CA ASN A 147 13.50 10.39 -15.41
C ASN A 147 14.71 9.82 -14.65
N ASP A 148 15.69 10.67 -14.33
CA ASP A 148 16.90 10.27 -13.59
C ASP A 148 16.60 9.75 -12.17
N LYS A 149 15.40 9.98 -11.65
CA LYS A 149 14.96 9.54 -10.31
C LYS A 149 14.49 8.09 -10.22
N VAL A 150 14.58 7.29 -11.28
CA VAL A 150 14.27 5.84 -11.25
C VAL A 150 15.16 5.07 -10.27
N GLY A 151 16.34 5.59 -9.92
CA GLY A 151 17.28 4.93 -9.00
C GLY A 151 16.71 4.62 -7.60
N GLU A 152 15.73 5.38 -7.11
CA GLU A 152 15.09 5.12 -5.81
C GLU A 152 14.22 3.85 -5.85
N PHE A 153 13.52 3.59 -6.96
CA PHE A 153 12.80 2.33 -7.16
C PHE A 153 13.78 1.15 -7.16
N GLU A 154 14.88 1.23 -7.93
CA GLU A 154 15.86 0.15 -7.99
C GLU A 154 16.48 -0.18 -6.63
N ARG A 155 16.76 0.84 -5.80
CA ARG A 155 17.26 0.64 -4.44
C ARG A 155 16.30 -0.17 -3.57
N MET A 156 15.00 0.08 -3.69
CA MET A 156 13.98 -0.58 -2.87
C MET A 156 13.52 -1.93 -3.42
N ARG A 157 13.87 -2.28 -4.66
CA ARG A 157 13.34 -3.47 -5.36
C ARG A 157 13.36 -4.72 -4.49
N ARG A 158 14.48 -4.97 -3.79
CA ARG A 158 14.62 -6.13 -2.91
C ARG A 158 13.61 -6.12 -1.76
N LEU A 159 13.33 -4.98 -1.15
CA LEU A 159 12.32 -4.89 -0.08
C LEU A 159 10.93 -5.29 -0.61
N PHE A 160 10.55 -4.81 -1.80
CA PHE A 160 9.28 -5.17 -2.44
C PHE A 160 9.19 -6.67 -2.76
N GLU A 161 10.28 -7.30 -3.23
CA GLU A 161 10.33 -8.75 -3.46
C GLU A 161 10.07 -9.55 -2.17
N TYR A 162 10.60 -9.11 -1.03
CA TYR A 162 10.36 -9.77 0.26
C TYR A 162 8.95 -9.52 0.80
N ILE A 163 8.37 -8.34 0.56
CA ILE A 163 6.97 -8.06 0.89
C ILE A 163 6.05 -9.01 0.11
N GLU A 164 6.24 -9.14 -1.21
CA GLU A 164 5.46 -10.07 -2.04
C GLU A 164 5.62 -11.52 -1.59
N ASP A 165 6.85 -11.96 -1.30
CA ASP A 165 7.12 -13.35 -0.92
C ASP A 165 6.43 -13.74 0.40
N GLY A 166 6.30 -12.79 1.34
CA GLY A 166 5.55 -12.97 2.59
C GLY A 166 4.04 -12.85 2.40
N ASP A 167 3.58 -11.86 1.64
CA ASP A 167 2.16 -11.60 1.38
C ASP A 167 1.49 -12.78 0.65
N LEU A 168 2.17 -13.35 -0.34
CA LEU A 168 1.69 -14.53 -1.09
C LEU A 168 2.00 -15.87 -0.38
N TRP A 169 2.55 -15.84 0.84
CA TRP A 169 2.93 -17.03 1.61
C TRP A 169 3.88 -18.01 0.88
N ARG A 170 4.73 -17.48 0.00
CA ARG A 170 5.62 -18.25 -0.86
C ARG A 170 6.88 -18.70 -0.12
N TRP A 171 7.45 -17.82 0.71
CA TRP A 171 8.67 -18.09 1.50
C TRP A 171 9.86 -18.62 0.69
N ARG A 172 10.01 -18.19 -0.56
CA ARG A 172 11.06 -18.67 -1.48
C ARG A 172 12.38 -17.92 -1.29
N LEU A 173 12.32 -16.67 -0.81
CA LEU A 173 13.52 -15.87 -0.64
C LEU A 173 14.31 -16.28 0.62
N PRO A 174 15.65 -16.20 0.59
CA PRO A 174 16.47 -16.50 1.76
C PRO A 174 16.04 -15.65 2.95
N ASN A 175 15.78 -16.31 4.08
CA ASN A 175 15.36 -15.65 5.33
C ASN A 175 14.08 -14.80 5.20
N SER A 176 13.19 -15.11 4.26
CA SER A 176 11.93 -14.37 4.04
C SER A 176 11.05 -14.28 5.29
N LYS A 177 10.90 -15.38 6.03
CA LYS A 177 10.20 -15.39 7.33
C LYS A 177 10.87 -14.50 8.37
N ALA A 178 12.22 -14.42 8.36
CA ALA A 178 12.95 -13.52 9.23
C ALA A 178 12.70 -12.08 8.83
N PHE A 179 12.74 -11.73 7.55
CA PHE A 179 12.35 -10.40 7.09
C PHE A 179 10.94 -10.01 7.58
N SER A 180 9.92 -10.87 7.37
CA SER A 180 8.56 -10.58 7.85
C SER A 180 8.49 -10.42 9.37
N SER A 181 9.23 -11.25 10.14
CA SER A 181 9.31 -11.06 11.59
C SER A 181 9.97 -9.73 11.93
N GLY A 182 11.14 -9.41 11.35
CA GLY A 182 11.88 -8.20 11.66
C GLY A 182 11.13 -6.92 11.29
N LEU A 183 10.39 -6.93 10.18
CA LEU A 183 9.51 -5.83 9.81
C LEU A 183 8.39 -5.65 10.85
N LYS A 184 7.78 -6.74 11.31
CA LYS A 184 6.79 -6.71 12.40
C LYS A 184 7.40 -6.21 13.70
N ASP A 185 8.62 -6.66 14.04
CA ASP A 185 9.33 -6.29 15.26
C ASP A 185 9.77 -4.81 15.24
N SER A 186 9.85 -4.19 14.06
CA SER A 186 10.13 -2.75 13.90
C SER A 186 8.97 -1.86 14.36
N ASN A 187 7.77 -2.44 14.57
CA ASN A 187 6.58 -1.76 15.09
C ASN A 187 6.26 -0.44 14.35
N ILE A 188 6.41 -0.45 13.02
CA ILE A 188 6.09 0.69 12.16
C ILE A 188 4.58 0.81 12.06
N GLU A 189 4.07 1.98 12.41
CA GLU A 189 2.66 2.35 12.21
C GLU A 189 2.43 2.72 10.73
N PHE A 190 1.56 1.99 10.04
CA PHE A 190 1.28 2.15 8.60
C PHE A 190 0.16 3.13 8.29
N ASP A 191 -0.54 3.68 9.28
CA ASP A 191 -1.44 4.82 9.09
C ASP A 191 -0.61 6.11 8.99
N VAL A 192 -0.48 6.68 7.79
CA VAL A 192 0.29 7.91 7.55
C VAL A 192 -0.22 9.12 8.35
N ARG A 193 -1.48 9.09 8.80
CA ARG A 193 -2.07 10.15 9.64
C ARG A 193 -1.57 10.05 11.08
N LEU A 194 -1.32 8.83 11.55
CA LEU A 194 -0.74 8.54 12.87
C LEU A 194 0.80 8.59 12.83
N ASN A 195 1.39 8.28 11.67
CA ASN A 195 2.83 8.29 11.42
C ASN A 195 3.18 9.13 10.18
N PRO A 196 3.34 10.46 10.34
CA PRO A 196 3.72 11.34 9.23
C PRO A 196 5.09 11.03 8.62
N SER A 197 5.94 10.26 9.31
CA SER A 197 7.25 9.82 8.84
C SER A 197 7.24 8.44 8.17
N LEU A 198 6.07 7.84 7.96
CA LEU A 198 5.91 6.48 7.44
C LEU A 198 6.78 6.22 6.21
N PHE A 199 6.65 7.04 5.17
CA PHE A 199 7.40 6.79 3.93
C PHE A 199 8.90 6.95 4.11
N GLN A 200 9.35 7.92 4.92
CA GLN A 200 10.77 8.07 5.25
C GLN A 200 11.31 6.86 6.04
N GLN A 201 10.52 6.32 6.97
CA GLN A 201 10.88 5.11 7.71
C GLN A 201 11.00 3.90 6.78
N LEU A 202 10.01 3.67 5.91
CA LEU A 202 10.05 2.58 4.94
C LEU A 202 11.21 2.72 3.94
N LEU A 203 11.48 3.94 3.46
CA LEU A 203 12.64 4.22 2.62
C LEU A 203 13.95 3.94 3.33
N SER A 204 14.02 4.19 4.63
CA SER A 204 15.24 4.00 5.44
C SER A 204 15.53 2.55 5.83
N LEU A 205 14.62 1.62 5.53
CA LEU A 205 14.81 0.21 5.85
C LEU A 205 16.05 -0.34 5.13
N ASP A 206 16.92 -0.99 5.91
CA ASP A 206 18.01 -1.80 5.41
C ASP A 206 17.60 -3.28 5.46
N LEU A 207 17.66 -3.95 4.30
CA LEU A 207 17.17 -5.31 4.15
C LEU A 207 17.86 -6.28 5.13
N GLU A 208 19.19 -6.21 5.21
CA GLU A 208 19.97 -7.12 6.04
C GLU A 208 19.73 -6.84 7.52
N ALA A 209 19.63 -5.57 7.94
CA ALA A 209 19.28 -5.22 9.31
C ALA A 209 17.91 -5.75 9.72
N VAL A 210 16.90 -5.63 8.85
CA VAL A 210 15.55 -6.17 9.10
C VAL A 210 15.58 -7.69 9.21
N ILE A 211 16.28 -8.38 8.30
CA ILE A 211 16.45 -9.85 8.36
C ILE A 211 17.14 -10.26 9.65
N ASN A 212 18.26 -9.62 10.01
CA ASN A 212 19.03 -9.94 11.21
C ASN A 212 18.19 -9.76 12.49
N GLN A 213 17.44 -8.66 12.59
CA GLN A 213 16.51 -8.44 13.70
C GLN A 213 15.47 -9.56 13.79
N GLY A 214 14.89 -9.94 12.65
CA GLY A 214 13.90 -11.00 12.60
C GLY A 214 14.45 -12.38 12.95
N MET A 215 15.70 -12.69 12.59
CA MET A 215 16.35 -13.94 12.99
C MET A 215 16.50 -14.04 14.51
N LEU A 216 16.87 -12.93 15.18
CA LEU A 216 16.96 -12.88 16.64
C LEU A 216 15.59 -13.15 17.28
N SER A 217 14.56 -12.45 16.81
CA SER A 217 13.20 -12.61 17.32
C SER A 217 12.64 -14.01 17.08
N LEU A 218 12.87 -14.59 15.90
CA LEU A 218 12.44 -15.94 15.58
C LEU A 218 13.16 -16.98 16.45
N SER A 219 14.46 -16.82 16.69
CA SER A 219 15.21 -17.70 17.58
C SER A 219 14.66 -17.65 19.01
N GLN A 220 14.35 -16.45 19.53
CA GLN A 220 13.73 -16.30 20.85
C GLN A 220 12.32 -16.91 20.90
N LYS A 221 11.49 -16.67 19.87
CA LYS A 221 10.15 -17.25 19.77
C LYS A 221 10.21 -18.78 19.70
N GLN A 222 11.16 -19.34 18.96
CA GLN A 222 11.36 -20.78 18.88
C GLN A 222 11.74 -21.38 20.23
N LYS A 223 12.66 -20.75 20.96
CA LYS A 223 13.03 -21.21 22.31
C LYS A 223 11.83 -21.24 23.25
N LEU A 224 10.98 -20.22 23.23
CA LEU A 224 9.76 -20.21 24.06
C LEU A 224 8.77 -21.31 23.66
N ILE A 225 8.67 -21.60 22.36
CA ILE A 225 7.85 -22.73 21.86
C ILE A 225 8.41 -24.04 22.37
N ASP A 226 9.72 -24.26 22.23
CA ASP A 226 10.40 -25.48 22.67
C ASP A 226 10.24 -25.69 24.19
N ASP A 227 10.45 -24.63 25.00
CA ASP A 227 10.28 -24.67 26.45
C ASP A 227 8.85 -25.06 26.88
N VAL A 228 7.83 -24.63 26.14
CA VAL A 228 6.42 -25.00 26.39
C VAL A 228 6.13 -26.41 25.91
N LEU A 229 6.68 -26.81 24.76
CA LEU A 229 6.51 -28.16 24.22
C LEU A 229 7.13 -29.22 25.13
N ASP A 230 8.30 -28.94 25.71
CA ASP A 230 8.99 -29.83 26.66
C ASP A 230 8.19 -30.08 27.95
N GLN A 231 7.31 -29.14 28.31
CA GLN A 231 6.42 -29.25 29.47
C GLN A 231 5.02 -29.77 29.10
N SER A 232 4.76 -29.94 27.81
CA SER A 232 3.48 -30.41 27.31
C SER A 232 3.43 -31.93 27.23
N TYR A 233 2.25 -32.51 27.41
CA TYR A 233 2.02 -33.94 27.23
C TYR A 233 0.76 -34.18 26.40
N GLU A 234 0.78 -35.27 25.66
CA GLU A 234 -0.35 -35.67 24.82
C GLU A 234 -1.42 -36.38 25.66
N ILE A 235 -2.68 -35.98 25.51
CA ILE A 235 -3.82 -36.70 26.07
C ILE A 235 -4.70 -37.26 24.97
N SER A 236 -5.28 -38.42 25.21
CA SER A 236 -6.28 -39.04 24.33
C SER A 236 -7.69 -38.66 24.77
N MET A 237 -8.47 -38.05 23.89
CA MET A 237 -9.84 -37.66 24.18
C MET A 237 -10.79 -38.83 23.94
N GLY A 238 -11.61 -39.18 24.95
CA GLY A 238 -12.58 -40.28 24.87
C GLY A 238 -11.92 -41.63 24.59
N ASN A 239 -10.80 -41.94 25.25
CA ASN A 239 -9.97 -43.12 24.98
C ASN A 239 -9.49 -43.22 23.52
N GLY A 240 -9.28 -42.07 22.85
CA GLY A 240 -8.83 -41.99 21.46
C GLY A 240 -9.96 -41.89 20.43
N ALA A 241 -11.23 -41.99 20.83
CA ALA A 241 -12.37 -41.85 19.93
C ALA A 241 -12.47 -40.46 19.28
N PHE A 242 -11.90 -39.43 19.93
CA PHE A 242 -11.95 -38.04 19.45
C PHE A 242 -10.57 -37.47 19.11
N GLY A 243 -9.54 -38.33 18.99
CA GLY A 243 -8.17 -37.93 18.69
C GLY A 243 -7.36 -37.50 19.93
N HIS A 244 -6.26 -36.80 19.66
CA HIS A 244 -5.25 -36.43 20.64
C HIS A 244 -5.06 -34.91 20.67
N CYS A 245 -4.70 -34.37 21.85
CA CYS A 245 -4.28 -32.98 21.99
C CYS A 245 -3.08 -32.84 22.92
N LEU A 246 -2.27 -31.81 22.68
CA LEU A 246 -1.20 -31.40 23.59
C LEU A 246 -1.78 -30.53 24.70
N VAL A 247 -1.47 -30.88 25.94
CA VAL A 247 -1.88 -30.14 27.13
C VAL A 247 -0.63 -29.68 27.87
N TRP A 248 -0.66 -28.43 28.32
CA TRP A 248 0.35 -27.85 29.19
C TRP A 248 -0.34 -27.40 30.48
N CYS A 249 0.19 -27.84 31.63
CA CYS A 249 -0.29 -27.41 32.95
C CYS A 249 0.63 -26.31 33.47
N THR A 250 0.04 -25.14 33.76
CA THR A 250 0.68 -24.01 34.46
C THR A 250 0.88 -24.28 35.94
#